data_AF-A0A2G5V5D4-F1
#
_entry.id   AF-A0A2G5V5D4-F1
#
_cell.length_a   1.000
_cell.length_b   1.000
_cell.length_c   1.000
_cell.angle_alpha   90.00
_cell.angle_beta   90.00
_cell.angle_gamma   90.00
#
_symmetry.space_group_name_H-M   'P 1'
#
loop_
_entity.id
_entity.type
_entity.pdbx_description
1 polymer ?
#
loop_
_entity_poly.entity_id
_entity_poly.type
_entity_poly.pdbx_seq_one_letter_code
_entity_poly.pdbx_strand_id
1 'polypeptide(L)'
;MSVLIPLVTVDGRDSVLLTKRSIHLRSHRGEVCFPGGRKESGETTTETALRETFEEIGLESKDVEIWGHLKSVVRRQADFVVTPIVGYVRDEQVLNSLIVNSDEVQSVFSIPIDELAKKAGITKFSSSKLKYTLPVFDSEEFKVITKVFEFVIIVSDSP
;
A
#
# COMPACT_ATOMS: atom_id res chain seq x y z
N MET A 1 2.57 -3.38 14.00
CA MET A 1 2.08 -2.42 13.00
C MET A 1 0.97 -3.09 12.21
N SER A 2 0.07 -2.29 11.68
CA SER A 2 -1.05 -2.79 10.88
C SER A 2 -1.08 -2.06 9.57
N VAL A 3 -1.47 -2.75 8.50
CA VAL A 3 -1.67 -2.16 7.18
C VAL A 3 -3.04 -2.53 6.65
N LEU A 4 -3.67 -1.63 5.92
CA LEU A 4 -4.90 -1.90 5.20
C LEU A 4 -4.55 -2.35 3.78
N ILE A 5 -5.15 -3.44 3.31
CA ILE A 5 -5.18 -3.87 1.91
C ILE A 5 -6.53 -3.41 1.36
N PRO A 6 -6.62 -2.23 0.73
CA PRO A 6 -7.88 -1.65 0.29
C PRO A 6 -8.20 -2.23 -1.09
N LEU A 7 -9.24 -3.05 -1.16
CA LEU A 7 -9.82 -3.54 -2.40
C LEU A 7 -10.80 -2.48 -2.91
N VAL A 8 -10.59 -2.04 -4.14
CA VAL A 8 -11.34 -0.95 -4.78
C VAL A 8 -11.81 -1.41 -6.16
N THR A 9 -12.92 -0.89 -6.66
CA THR A 9 -13.24 -0.97 -8.09
C THR A 9 -12.75 0.30 -8.76
N VAL A 10 -11.98 0.15 -9.84
CA VAL A 10 -11.49 1.29 -10.64
C VAL A 10 -11.74 0.98 -12.12
N ASP A 11 -12.48 1.85 -12.80
CA ASP A 11 -12.89 1.66 -14.21
C ASP A 11 -13.52 0.27 -14.46
N GLY A 12 -14.30 -0.22 -13.48
CA GLY A 12 -14.96 -1.53 -13.54
C GLY A 12 -14.05 -2.74 -13.29
N ARG A 13 -12.81 -2.54 -12.80
CA ARG A 13 -11.87 -3.61 -12.46
C ARG A 13 -11.53 -3.63 -10.97
N ASP A 14 -11.62 -4.81 -10.36
CA ASP A 14 -11.17 -5.05 -9.00
C ASP A 14 -9.66 -4.83 -8.90
N SER A 15 -9.28 -3.90 -8.04
CA SER A 15 -7.92 -3.40 -7.91
C SER A 15 -7.54 -3.27 -6.44
N VAL A 16 -6.24 -3.17 -6.18
CA VAL A 16 -5.69 -2.91 -4.85
C VAL A 16 -5.11 -1.50 -4.82
N LEU A 17 -5.47 -0.72 -3.80
CA LEU A 17 -4.93 0.62 -3.60
C LEU A 17 -3.58 0.57 -2.87
N LEU A 18 -2.62 1.32 -3.38
CA LEU A 18 -1.24 1.39 -2.89
C LEU A 18 -0.79 2.85 -2.74
N THR A 19 0.13 3.08 -1.82
CA THR A 19 0.79 4.36 -1.62
C THR A 19 2.26 4.28 -2.03
N LYS A 20 2.79 5.38 -2.56
CA LYS A 20 4.23 5.59 -2.71
C LYS A 20 4.67 6.55 -1.63
N ARG A 21 5.58 6.13 -0.75
CA ARG A 21 6.07 6.97 0.36
C ARG A 21 6.86 8.16 -0.14
N SER A 22 6.69 9.31 0.51
CA SER A 22 7.41 10.54 0.23
C SER A 22 8.94 10.34 0.31
N ILE A 23 9.66 11.00 -0.60
CA ILE A 23 11.14 10.97 -0.63
C ILE A 23 11.78 11.69 0.57
N HIS A 24 11.00 12.52 1.26
CA HIS A 24 11.47 13.34 2.38
C HIS A 24 11.53 12.56 3.71
N LEU A 25 10.89 11.39 3.78
CA LEU A 25 10.87 10.57 4.99
C LEU A 25 12.24 10.00 5.35
N ARG A 26 12.55 9.83 6.63
CA ARG A 26 13.87 9.33 7.07
C ARG A 26 14.13 7.85 6.74
N SER A 27 13.08 7.07 6.47
CA SER A 27 13.13 5.64 6.15
C SER A 27 12.16 5.30 5.00
N HIS A 28 12.45 4.21 4.27
CA HIS A 28 11.56 3.65 3.24
C HIS A 28 11.14 4.65 2.13
N ARG A 29 12.05 5.53 1.72
CA ARG A 29 11.82 6.59 0.72
C ARG A 29 11.43 6.00 -0.63
N GLY A 30 10.31 6.47 -1.20
CA GLY A 30 9.86 6.07 -2.53
C GLY A 30 9.39 4.62 -2.63
N GLU A 31 9.33 3.88 -1.53
CA GLU A 31 8.80 2.51 -1.51
C GLU A 31 7.29 2.52 -1.78
N VAL A 32 6.85 1.52 -2.54
CA VAL A 32 5.44 1.20 -2.71
C VAL A 32 5.00 0.33 -1.55
N CYS A 33 3.94 0.73 -0.86
CA CYS A 33 3.40 0.00 0.26
C CYS A 33 1.87 0.10 0.34
N PHE A 34 1.28 -0.79 1.12
CA PHE A 34 -0.06 -0.60 1.62
C PHE A 34 -0.07 0.54 2.66
N PRO A 35 -1.17 1.32 2.72
CA PRO A 35 -1.30 2.35 3.75
C PRO A 35 -1.37 1.72 5.14
N GLY A 36 -0.78 2.39 6.12
CA GLY A 36 -0.77 1.91 7.50
C GLY A 36 0.51 2.22 8.26
N GLY A 37 0.50 1.91 9.56
CA GLY A 37 1.60 2.28 10.43
C GLY A 37 1.56 1.64 11.81
N ARG A 38 2.05 2.39 12.80
CA ARG A 38 2.34 1.86 14.13
C ARG A 38 1.08 1.87 14.97
N LYS A 39 0.93 0.82 15.76
CA LYS A 39 -0.17 0.70 16.71
C LYS A 39 0.06 1.67 17.87
N GLU A 40 -0.95 2.44 18.21
CA GLU A 40 -0.97 3.27 19.41
C GLU A 40 -1.58 2.52 20.61
N SER A 41 -1.42 3.10 21.80
CA SER A 41 -1.90 2.50 23.04
C SER A 41 -3.43 2.43 23.05
N GLY A 42 -3.97 1.23 23.29
CA GLY A 42 -5.41 1.01 23.40
C GLY A 42 -6.12 0.61 22.10
N GLU A 43 -5.46 0.69 20.94
CA GLU A 43 -6.07 0.35 19.67
C GLU A 43 -6.17 -1.18 19.44
N THR A 44 -7.10 -1.61 18.61
CA THR A 44 -7.09 -2.90 17.92
C THR A 44 -6.23 -2.82 16.66
N THR A 45 -5.88 -3.97 16.07
CA THR A 45 -5.12 -3.98 14.81
C THR A 45 -5.88 -3.33 13.66
N THR A 46 -7.22 -3.48 13.64
CA THR A 46 -8.10 -2.86 12.64
C THR A 46 -8.15 -1.35 12.80
N GLU A 47 -8.34 -0.86 14.04
CA GLU A 47 -8.37 0.59 14.32
C GLU A 47 -7.06 1.26 13.90
N THR A 48 -5.91 0.66 14.25
CA THR A 48 -4.60 1.15 13.78
C THR A 48 -4.54 1.27 12.25
N ALA A 49 -4.97 0.23 11.51
CA ALA A 49 -4.89 0.25 10.05
C ALA A 49 -5.79 1.35 9.46
N LEU A 50 -7.00 1.53 9.99
CA LEU A 50 -7.95 2.52 9.52
C LEU A 50 -7.50 3.96 9.85
N ARG A 51 -7.02 4.20 11.08
CA ARG A 51 -6.51 5.52 11.50
C ARG A 51 -5.34 5.94 10.61
N GLU A 52 -4.33 5.10 10.47
CA GLU A 52 -3.14 5.40 9.67
C GLU A 52 -3.50 5.59 8.18
N THR A 53 -4.43 4.79 7.65
CA THR A 53 -4.91 4.98 6.28
C THR A 53 -5.61 6.33 6.12
N PHE A 54 -6.41 6.76 7.09
CA PHE A 54 -7.03 8.08 7.08
C PHE A 54 -5.98 9.20 7.17
N GLU A 55 -4.97 9.07 8.03
CA GLU A 55 -3.89 10.05 8.16
C GLU A 55 -3.02 10.16 6.89
N GLU A 56 -2.73 9.04 6.22
CA GLU A 56 -1.89 9.01 5.03
C GLU A 56 -2.64 9.48 3.76
N ILE A 57 -3.89 9.03 3.56
CA ILE A 57 -4.62 9.23 2.29
C ILE A 57 -6.04 9.77 2.42
N GLY A 58 -6.53 10.03 3.64
CA GLY A 58 -7.87 10.60 3.88
C GLY A 58 -9.03 9.63 3.64
N LEU A 59 -8.77 8.33 3.49
CA LEU A 59 -9.83 7.33 3.33
C LEU A 59 -10.54 7.09 4.67
N GLU A 60 -11.81 7.47 4.76
CA GLU A 60 -12.57 7.35 6.00
C GLU A 60 -12.95 5.89 6.31
N SER A 61 -12.97 5.54 7.60
CA SER A 61 -13.33 4.19 8.05
C SER A 61 -14.76 3.78 7.67
N LYS A 62 -15.68 4.74 7.51
CA LYS A 62 -17.08 4.50 7.11
C LYS A 62 -17.19 3.97 5.67
N ASP A 63 -16.20 4.28 4.83
CA ASP A 63 -16.17 3.91 3.42
C ASP A 63 -15.52 2.54 3.20
N VAL A 64 -14.96 1.94 4.26
CA VAL A 64 -14.24 0.67 4.23
C VAL A 64 -15.03 -0.41 4.97
N GLU A 65 -15.46 -1.43 4.24
CA GLU A 65 -16.01 -2.65 4.81
C GLU A 65 -14.88 -3.64 5.11
N ILE A 66 -14.67 -3.98 6.38
CA ILE A 66 -13.62 -4.95 6.76
C ILE A 66 -14.08 -6.36 6.43
N TRP A 67 -13.32 -7.04 5.55
CA TRP A 67 -13.56 -8.43 5.16
C TRP A 67 -12.83 -9.42 6.05
N GLY A 68 -11.68 -9.05 6.60
CA GLY A 68 -10.97 -9.91 7.54
C GLY A 68 -9.49 -9.56 7.73
N HIS A 69 -8.78 -10.48 8.38
CA HIS A 69 -7.35 -10.35 8.69
C HIS A 69 -6.56 -11.46 8.00
N LEU A 70 -5.44 -11.10 7.38
CA LEU A 70 -4.48 -12.09 6.89
C LEU A 70 -3.49 -12.45 8.00
N LYS A 71 -2.79 -13.58 7.81
CA LYS A 71 -1.75 -14.02 8.74
C LYS A 71 -0.68 -12.94 8.90
N SER A 72 -0.39 -12.56 10.14
CA SER A 72 0.67 -11.60 10.44
C SER A 72 2.02 -12.08 9.92
N VAL A 73 2.80 -11.14 9.40
CA VAL A 73 4.13 -11.39 8.84
C VAL A 73 5.16 -10.68 9.70
N VAL A 74 6.21 -11.39 10.06
CA VAL A 74 7.36 -10.80 10.76
C VAL A 74 8.21 -10.05 9.74
N ARG A 75 8.51 -8.77 10.00
CA ARG A 75 9.38 -7.96 9.15
C ARG A 75 10.77 -8.59 9.09
N ARG A 76 11.49 -8.41 7.99
CA ARG A 76 12.71 -9.18 7.67
C ARG A 76 13.85 -9.02 8.69
N GLN A 77 13.88 -7.92 9.44
CA GLN A 77 14.87 -7.69 10.50
C GLN A 77 14.41 -8.27 11.86
N ALA A 78 13.28 -8.98 11.88
CA ALA A 78 12.60 -9.55 13.03
C ALA A 78 12.27 -8.54 14.15
N ASP A 79 12.28 -7.25 13.81
CA ASP A 79 12.10 -6.12 14.71
C ASP A 79 10.62 -5.70 14.84
N PHE A 80 9.78 -6.06 13.86
CA PHE A 80 8.36 -5.73 13.87
C PHE A 80 7.49 -6.86 13.32
N VAL A 81 6.24 -6.92 13.80
CA VAL A 81 5.17 -7.75 13.24
C VAL A 81 4.18 -6.85 12.51
N VAL A 82 3.85 -7.22 11.26
CA VAL A 82 2.87 -6.55 10.41
C VAL A 82 1.60 -7.42 10.37
N THR A 83 0.45 -6.84 10.69
CA THR A 83 -0.85 -7.50 10.54
C THR A 83 -1.62 -6.86 9.37
N PRO A 84 -1.83 -7.58 8.26
CA PRO A 84 -2.61 -7.07 7.14
C PRO A 84 -4.11 -7.23 7.38
N ILE A 85 -4.85 -6.15 7.15
CA ILE A 85 -6.31 -6.07 7.27
C ILE A 85 -6.86 -5.91 5.86
N VAL A 86 -7.78 -6.76 5.43
CA VAL A 86 -8.43 -6.65 4.12
C VAL A 86 -9.73 -5.87 4.28
N GLY A 87 -9.88 -4.81 3.50
CA GLY A 87 -11.10 -4.00 3.47
C GLY A 87 -11.53 -3.68 2.05
N TYR A 88 -12.83 -3.64 1.81
CA TYR A 88 -13.43 -3.27 0.54
C TYR A 88 -13.99 -1.86 0.59
N VAL A 89 -13.60 -1.02 -0.36
CA VAL A 89 -14.10 0.34 -0.53
C VAL A 89 -15.28 0.28 -1.49
N ARG A 90 -16.49 0.51 -0.96
CA ARG A 90 -17.73 0.22 -1.67
C ARG A 90 -18.03 1.15 -2.84
N ASP A 91 -17.67 2.42 -2.69
CA ASP A 91 -17.99 3.47 -3.66
C ASP A 91 -16.70 4.00 -4.30
N GLU A 92 -16.57 3.79 -5.61
CA GLU A 92 -15.44 4.29 -6.40
C GLU A 92 -15.32 5.82 -6.33
N GLN A 93 -16.43 6.54 -6.11
CA GLN A 93 -16.42 8.01 -6.00
C GLN A 93 -15.62 8.51 -4.80
N VAL A 94 -15.48 7.70 -3.74
CA VAL A 94 -14.66 8.04 -2.56
C VAL A 94 -13.20 8.28 -2.97
N LEU A 95 -12.71 7.57 -3.99
CA LEU A 95 -11.34 7.71 -4.48
C LEU A 95 -11.06 9.12 -5.05
N ASN A 96 -12.09 9.80 -5.56
CA ASN A 96 -11.98 11.16 -6.09
C ASN A 96 -11.89 12.22 -4.97
N SER A 97 -12.25 11.86 -3.74
CA SER A 97 -12.26 12.75 -2.58
C SER A 97 -11.12 12.51 -1.59
N LEU A 98 -10.14 11.66 -1.93
CA LEU A 98 -9.00 11.38 -1.07
C LEU A 98 -8.16 12.64 -0.78
N ILE A 99 -7.89 12.88 0.50
CA ILE A 99 -7.04 13.98 0.97
C ILE A 99 -5.71 13.40 1.42
N VAL A 100 -4.71 13.50 0.55
CA VAL A 100 -3.40 12.87 0.79
C VAL A 100 -2.49 13.77 1.59
N ASN A 101 -1.88 13.20 2.63
CA ASN A 101 -0.84 13.87 3.39
C ASN A 101 0.48 13.84 2.62
N SER A 102 0.85 14.97 2.03
CA SER A 102 2.05 15.15 1.20
C SER A 102 3.38 14.90 1.92
N ASP A 103 3.39 15.04 3.25
CA ASP A 103 4.59 14.84 4.05
C ASP A 103 4.96 13.34 4.13
N GLU A 104 3.97 12.47 3.98
CA GLU A 104 4.12 11.02 4.12
C GLU A 104 3.96 10.27 2.80
N VAL A 105 3.06 10.73 1.93
CA VAL A 105 2.67 10.06 0.70
C VAL A 105 2.93 10.95 -0.52
N GLN A 106 3.67 10.42 -1.48
CA GLN A 106 3.95 11.07 -2.76
C GLN A 106 2.82 10.87 -3.78
N SER A 107 2.24 9.66 -3.83
CA SER A 107 1.17 9.33 -4.76
C SER A 107 0.36 8.15 -4.26
N VAL A 108 -0.91 8.10 -4.66
CA VAL A 108 -1.80 6.95 -4.46
C VAL A 108 -2.20 6.42 -5.82
N PHE A 109 -2.12 5.12 -5.99
CA PHE A 109 -2.44 4.45 -7.25
C PHE A 109 -3.07 3.08 -7.00
N SER A 110 -3.78 2.56 -7.98
CA SER A 110 -4.36 1.22 -7.95
C SER A 110 -3.70 0.32 -8.98
N ILE A 111 -3.61 -0.97 -8.66
CA ILE A 111 -3.22 -2.04 -9.58
C ILE A 111 -4.35 -3.06 -9.65
N PRO A 112 -4.86 -3.44 -10.83
CA PRO A 112 -5.83 -4.51 -11.00
C PRO A 112 -5.34 -5.85 -10.43
N ILE A 113 -6.22 -6.57 -9.75
CA ILE A 113 -5.86 -7.85 -9.10
C ILE A 113 -5.53 -8.92 -10.14
N ASP A 114 -6.23 -8.91 -11.27
CA ASP A 114 -5.96 -9.80 -12.39
C ASP A 114 -4.56 -9.56 -12.98
N GLU A 115 -4.11 -8.31 -13.03
CA GLU A 115 -2.75 -7.96 -13.44
C GLU A 115 -1.70 -8.53 -12.47
N LEU A 116 -1.91 -8.37 -11.16
CA LEU A 116 -1.05 -9.00 -10.15
C LEU A 116 -1.05 -10.54 -10.24
N ALA A 117 -2.11 -11.14 -10.76
CA ALA A 117 -2.24 -12.59 -10.91
C ALA A 117 -1.60 -13.15 -12.21
N LYS A 118 -1.38 -12.32 -13.25
CA LYS A 118 -0.92 -12.78 -14.57
C LYS A 118 0.48 -13.40 -14.55
N LYS A 119 1.47 -12.76 -13.91
CA LYS A 119 2.84 -13.30 -13.83
C LYS A 119 3.68 -12.62 -12.75
N ALA A 120 4.02 -13.34 -11.69
CA ALA A 120 5.07 -12.93 -10.77
C ALA A 120 6.44 -13.39 -11.30
N GLY A 121 7.35 -12.45 -11.53
CA GLY A 121 8.78 -12.75 -11.60
C GLY A 121 9.30 -13.12 -10.21
N ILE A 122 10.51 -13.67 -10.13
CA ILE A 122 11.18 -13.94 -8.86
C ILE A 122 12.55 -13.25 -8.88
N THR A 123 12.76 -12.31 -7.96
CA THR A 123 14.03 -11.59 -7.85
C THR A 123 14.74 -11.93 -6.54
N LYS A 124 16.07 -12.05 -6.63
CA LYS A 124 16.96 -12.21 -5.48
C LYS A 124 17.42 -10.84 -5.01
N PHE A 125 16.99 -10.48 -3.82
CA PHE A 125 17.43 -9.26 -3.14
C PHE A 125 18.59 -9.59 -2.21
N SER A 126 19.65 -8.78 -2.28
CA SER A 126 20.82 -8.91 -1.42
C SER A 126 21.07 -7.58 -0.72
N SER A 127 20.93 -7.57 0.61
CA SER A 127 21.41 -6.50 1.48
C SER A 127 22.66 -6.97 2.23
N SER A 128 23.43 -6.05 2.79
CA SER A 128 24.67 -6.33 3.54
C SER A 128 24.51 -7.35 4.67
N LYS A 129 23.28 -7.58 5.17
CA LYS A 129 22.96 -8.52 6.24
C LYS A 129 22.01 -9.66 5.85
N LEU A 130 21.37 -9.63 4.67
CA LEU A 130 20.34 -10.63 4.32
C LEU A 130 20.21 -10.84 2.81
N LYS A 131 20.19 -12.10 2.39
CA LYS A 131 19.83 -12.53 1.04
C LYS A 131 18.46 -13.20 1.08
N TYR A 132 17.56 -12.79 0.20
CA TYR A 132 16.23 -13.38 0.11
C TYR A 132 15.65 -13.28 -1.29
N THR A 133 14.65 -14.10 -1.56
CA THR A 133 14.03 -14.24 -2.86
C THR A 133 12.55 -13.93 -2.72
N LEU A 134 12.00 -13.08 -3.58
CA LEU A 134 10.59 -12.69 -3.51
C LEU A 134 9.96 -12.60 -4.89
N PRO A 135 8.62 -12.76 -4.95
CA PRO A 135 7.89 -12.40 -6.13
C PRO A 135 8.05 -10.90 -6.40
N VAL A 136 8.29 -10.57 -7.67
CA VAL A 136 8.21 -9.22 -8.20
C VAL A 136 7.09 -9.21 -9.22
N PHE A 137 6.19 -8.26 -9.05
CA PHE A 137 5.09 -8.03 -9.97
C PHE A 137 5.48 -6.82 -10.79
N ASP A 138 5.67 -7.04 -12.09
CA ASP A 138 5.76 -5.96 -13.04
C ASP A 138 4.36 -5.67 -13.56
N SER A 139 3.98 -4.41 -13.58
CA SER A 139 2.63 -4.00 -13.96
C SER A 139 2.73 -2.70 -14.75
N GLU A 140 2.35 -2.79 -16.02
CA GLU A 140 2.19 -1.62 -16.89
C GLU A 140 0.77 -1.02 -16.75
N GLU A 141 -0.16 -1.81 -16.23
CA GLU A 141 -1.57 -1.45 -16.03
C GLU A 141 -1.81 -0.95 -14.58
N PHE A 142 -1.40 0.29 -14.26
CA PHE A 142 -1.74 0.94 -12.99
C PHE A 142 -2.42 2.30 -13.20
N LYS A 143 -3.37 2.64 -12.33
CA LYS A 143 -4.05 3.94 -12.37
C LYS A 143 -3.60 4.81 -11.22
N VAL A 144 -3.07 5.99 -11.54
CA VAL A 144 -2.78 7.01 -10.52
C VAL A 144 -4.11 7.65 -10.12
N ILE A 145 -4.48 7.47 -8.86
CA ILE A 145 -5.69 8.07 -8.27
C ILE A 145 -5.40 9.52 -7.90
N THR A 146 -4.25 9.77 -7.26
CA THR A 146 -3.80 11.13 -6.98
C THR A 146 -2.28 11.22 -6.98
N LYS A 147 -1.77 12.36 -7.47
CA LYS A 147 -0.36 12.72 -7.51
C LYS A 147 -0.19 14.01 -6.73
N VAL A 148 0.69 13.95 -5.74
CA VAL A 148 1.03 15.14 -4.94
C VAL A 148 2.14 15.95 -5.65
N PHE A 149 2.94 15.33 -6.54
CA PHE A 149 3.97 15.98 -7.35
C PHE A 149 4.12 15.36 -8.75
N GLU A 150 4.38 16.18 -9.78
CA GLU A 150 4.73 15.73 -11.14
C GLU A 150 6.19 15.23 -11.18
N PHE A 151 6.38 13.92 -11.03
CA PHE A 151 7.58 13.24 -11.54
C PHE A 151 7.21 11.86 -12.11
N VAL A 152 7.93 11.49 -13.17
CA VAL A 152 7.81 10.22 -13.89
C VAL A 152 8.12 9.05 -12.94
N ILE A 153 7.24 8.07 -12.92
CA ILE A 153 7.52 6.79 -12.26
C ILE A 153 8.51 6.06 -13.16
N ILE A 154 9.79 6.08 -12.77
CA ILE A 154 10.74 5.09 -13.25
C ILE A 154 10.44 3.84 -12.43
N VAL A 155 9.59 2.96 -12.98
CA VAL A 155 9.67 1.53 -12.65
C VAL A 155 11.09 1.16 -13.05
N SER A 156 11.90 0.65 -12.12
CA SER A 156 13.33 0.51 -12.34
C SER A 156 13.60 -0.43 -13.51
N ASP A 157 13.79 0.16 -14.67
CA ASP A 157 14.55 -0.41 -15.76
C ASP A 157 16.00 -0.44 -15.28
N SER A 158 16.57 -1.63 -15.15
CA SER A 158 18.02 -1.85 -15.07
C SER A 158 18.35 -3.35 -15.19
N PRO A 159 19.50 -3.67 -15.79
CA PRO A 159 19.62 -4.57 -16.94
C PRO A 159 19.95 -6.03 -16.61
#